data_AF-I8ADE2-F1
#
_entry.id   AF-I8ADE2-F1
#
_cell.length_a   1.000
_cell.length_b   1.000
_cell.length_c   1.000
_cell.angle_alpha   90.00
_cell.angle_beta   90.00
_cell.angle_gamma   90.00
#
_symmetry.space_group_name_H-M   'P 1'
#
loop_
_entity.id
_entity.type
_entity.pdbx_description
1 polymer ?
#
loop_
_entity_poly.entity_id
_entity_poly.type
_entity_poly.pdbx_seq_one_letter_code
_entity_poly.pdbx_strand_id
1 'polypeptide(L)'
;MAKIPPRTFDPRSSTRTTGRRHQHSKCTLGDGDVLTGSVVPGNFRGQRNNMKSARAVVAANHSAAMARGQPNGSLAQDYQRSPSRTITGLRRWSIINRDLPPVSHVKAIHVYDFDNTLFHSPLPNPQLWNGPTIGFLQAYESFANGGWWHDPNLLAATGEGAEKEELRGWEGWWNEEIVQLVKLSMQQKDALTVLLTGRSEGGFASLIRRIVDSRKLEFDLICLKPEVGPNSERFSTTMEFKQSFLEDLILTYNQADEIRVYEDRVKHVKHFREFFEQLNRRFQTAQNPSPRKAVNAEVIQVAEGAVFLSPVIETAEVQRMINSHNDAVRNRSANGTKSPYGPLCIKRTIFYTGYLISNVDSSRLISQTLNPMLPSGLAESNDLKYMANSILITPRPAPRSILDKVGGLGKKLKWKVTGTAVFEHRVWAARLTPVPATEKYYTENPQPVVVLAVRKGARPIDAGKIQNWHPVSADKAFTFETVVGEKMVLRVEEQNPHEGEWESQFLNKNHKRRHQQDRDEDTSYHGQEGSSSGRPATYNPRHGGRHHDDGPRRGGSYRGRGRGSGPRGRGHPNRGGQRGRGRGRDAGPPQGYRSLDDHTGYDGPYEEKPGPGNGGPVMNY
;
A
#
# COMPACT_ATOMS: atom_id res chain seq x y z
N MET A 1 54.31 -10.09 -8.91
CA MET A 1 55.10 -10.51 -7.73
C MET A 1 54.90 -9.50 -6.61
N ALA A 2 54.13 -9.86 -5.59
CA ALA A 2 54.24 -9.38 -4.19
C ALA A 2 53.20 -10.18 -3.38
N LYS A 3 53.69 -11.01 -2.45
CA LYS A 3 52.91 -11.97 -1.64
C LYS A 3 52.45 -11.27 -0.35
N ILE A 4 51.16 -11.41 -0.02
CA ILE A 4 50.59 -11.10 1.30
C ILE A 4 50.29 -12.44 1.98
N PRO A 5 50.71 -12.70 3.23
CA PRO A 5 50.49 -13.98 3.89
C PRO A 5 49.12 -14.04 4.60
N PRO A 6 48.50 -15.22 4.76
CA PRO A 6 47.20 -15.37 5.41
C PRO A 6 47.36 -15.53 6.94
N ARG A 7 46.44 -14.91 7.69
CA ARG A 7 46.26 -15.15 9.13
C ARG A 7 45.46 -16.44 9.33
N THR A 8 46.05 -17.39 10.04
CA THR A 8 45.43 -18.61 10.56
C THR A 8 44.63 -18.31 11.83
N PHE A 9 43.39 -18.80 11.90
CA PHE A 9 42.56 -18.78 13.10
C PHE A 9 42.26 -20.23 13.47
N ASP A 10 42.73 -20.68 14.64
CA ASP A 10 42.50 -22.03 15.18
C ASP A 10 41.62 -21.93 16.43
N PRO A 11 40.48 -22.63 16.50
CA PRO A 11 39.61 -22.65 17.67
C PRO A 11 39.78 -23.95 18.47
N ARG A 12 40.01 -23.87 19.79
CA ARG A 12 39.42 -24.77 20.82
C ARG A 12 39.94 -24.56 22.25
N SER A 13 39.01 -24.83 23.17
CA SER A 13 39.14 -25.13 24.61
C SER A 13 39.20 -23.90 25.53
N SER A 14 38.52 -23.84 26.69
CA SER A 14 37.87 -24.90 27.46
C SER A 14 36.84 -24.36 28.49
N THR A 15 35.93 -25.26 28.86
CA THR A 15 35.38 -25.53 30.21
C THR A 15 34.36 -24.60 30.88
N ARG A 16 33.17 -25.20 31.03
CA ARG A 16 32.15 -25.09 32.09
C ARG A 16 32.71 -24.90 33.50
N THR A 17 31.99 -24.12 34.30
CA THR A 17 31.69 -24.46 35.70
C THR A 17 30.31 -23.95 36.13
N THR A 18 29.65 -24.80 36.90
CA THR A 18 28.32 -24.71 37.50
C THR A 18 28.31 -23.87 38.79
N GLY A 19 27.19 -23.23 39.12
CA GLY A 19 26.95 -22.64 40.45
C GLY A 19 25.51 -22.15 40.62
N ARG A 20 24.91 -22.44 41.77
CA ARG A 20 23.46 -22.50 42.04
C ARG A 20 23.07 -21.48 43.12
N ARG A 21 21.89 -20.86 42.98
CA ARG A 21 20.88 -20.49 44.01
C ARG A 21 21.05 -19.29 44.99
N HIS A 22 19.86 -18.69 45.24
CA HIS A 22 19.37 -17.91 46.41
C HIS A 22 19.86 -16.46 46.56
N GLN A 23 19.11 -15.47 47.08
CA GLN A 23 17.70 -15.26 47.46
C GLN A 23 17.51 -13.74 47.66
N HIS A 24 16.24 -13.30 47.68
CA HIS A 24 15.67 -12.05 48.22
C HIS A 24 16.54 -11.12 49.10
N SER A 25 16.38 -9.79 48.92
CA SER A 25 15.69 -8.93 49.92
C SER A 25 15.45 -7.49 49.42
N LYS A 26 14.27 -6.97 49.80
CA LYS A 26 13.82 -5.57 49.80
C LYS A 26 14.44 -4.82 50.99
N CYS A 27 14.56 -3.48 50.88
CA CYS A 27 14.36 -2.46 51.95
C CYS A 27 14.76 -1.08 51.37
N THR A 28 13.83 -0.15 51.12
CA THR A 28 13.16 0.86 51.99
C THR A 28 13.83 2.24 52.03
N LEU A 29 12.95 3.22 51.81
CA LEU A 29 12.98 4.68 51.99
C LEU A 29 13.74 5.24 53.19
N GLY A 30 14.17 6.50 53.06
CA GLY A 30 14.51 7.41 54.16
C GLY A 30 14.73 8.84 53.68
N ASP A 31 13.78 9.72 54.02
CA ASP A 31 13.76 11.18 53.86
C ASP A 31 14.73 11.91 54.80
N GLY A 32 15.01 13.20 54.48
CA GLY A 32 15.05 14.26 55.51
C GLY A 32 16.29 15.16 55.54
N ASP A 33 16.15 16.37 54.97
CA ASP A 33 16.31 17.71 55.61
C ASP A 33 17.59 18.10 56.39
N VAL A 34 18.06 19.36 56.50
CA VAL A 34 17.93 20.71 55.89
C VAL A 34 18.82 21.65 56.77
N LEU A 35 19.10 22.88 56.31
CA LEU A 35 19.68 24.08 57.01
C LEU A 35 21.22 24.20 56.99
N THR A 36 21.89 25.34 56.79
CA THR A 36 21.64 26.81 56.78
C THR A 36 22.93 27.43 56.16
N GLY A 37 23.07 28.64 55.63
CA GLY A 37 22.32 29.89 55.61
C GLY A 37 23.36 31.02 55.39
N SER A 38 22.99 32.12 54.71
CA SER A 38 23.36 33.52 55.04
C SER A 38 23.32 34.48 53.84
N VAL A 39 22.75 35.65 54.13
CA VAL A 39 22.25 36.75 53.31
C VAL A 39 23.22 37.93 53.32
N VAL A 40 23.14 38.85 52.34
CA VAL A 40 23.06 40.34 52.47
C VAL A 40 23.16 41.04 51.07
N PRO A 41 22.56 42.23 50.84
CA PRO A 41 21.71 42.53 49.67
C PRO A 41 22.16 43.73 48.80
N GLY A 42 21.43 43.97 47.70
CA GLY A 42 21.48 45.22 46.92
C GLY A 42 20.20 45.48 46.11
N ASN A 43 19.57 46.65 46.36
CA ASN A 43 18.32 47.18 45.80
C ASN A 43 18.34 47.45 44.28
N PHE A 44 17.19 47.33 43.59
CA PHE A 44 16.55 48.44 42.84
C PHE A 44 15.09 48.10 42.42
N ARG A 45 14.18 49.04 42.67
CA ARG A 45 12.77 49.14 42.24
C ARG A 45 12.66 49.12 40.70
N GLY A 46 11.60 48.70 40.01
CA GLY A 46 10.25 48.21 40.34
C GLY A 46 9.37 48.29 39.07
N GLN A 47 8.32 47.48 38.95
CA GLN A 47 7.07 47.80 38.23
C GLN A 47 6.04 46.69 38.46
N ARG A 48 4.79 47.09 38.70
CA ARG A 48 3.67 46.25 39.15
C ARG A 48 3.04 45.46 37.99
N ASN A 49 2.68 44.22 38.31
CA ASN A 49 1.84 43.31 37.54
C ASN A 49 0.44 43.89 37.23
N ASN A 50 -0.11 43.52 36.07
CA ASN A 50 -1.53 43.30 35.87
C ASN A 50 -1.75 42.11 34.92
N MET A 51 -1.87 40.90 35.50
CA MET A 51 -2.34 39.71 34.78
C MET A 51 -3.84 39.81 34.55
N LYS A 52 -4.28 39.76 33.29
CA LYS A 52 -5.70 39.62 32.92
C LYS A 52 -6.05 38.13 32.79
N SER A 53 -7.16 37.75 33.41
CA SER A 53 -7.71 36.38 33.44
C SER A 53 -8.15 35.87 32.07
N ALA A 54 -7.90 34.58 31.82
CA ALA A 54 -8.24 33.82 30.59
C ALA A 54 -9.74 33.81 30.22
N ARG A 55 -10.62 34.33 31.07
CA ARG A 55 -12.07 34.44 30.80
C ARG A 55 -12.45 35.69 29.98
N ALA A 56 -11.57 36.70 29.90
CA ALA A 56 -11.84 37.93 29.15
C ALA A 56 -11.44 37.86 27.65
N VAL A 57 -10.65 36.86 27.25
CA VAL A 57 -10.23 36.67 25.85
C VAL A 57 -11.24 35.83 25.05
N VAL A 58 -12.10 35.06 25.73
CA VAL A 58 -13.11 34.19 25.10
C VAL A 58 -14.39 34.95 24.71
N ALA A 59 -14.69 36.09 25.33
CA ALA A 59 -15.89 36.88 25.03
C ALA A 59 -15.76 37.75 23.76
N ALA A 60 -14.54 38.08 23.32
CA ALA A 60 -14.32 38.88 22.11
C ALA A 60 -14.44 38.07 20.80
N ASN A 61 -14.26 36.74 20.86
CA ASN A 61 -14.34 35.86 19.69
C ASN A 61 -15.76 35.30 19.43
N HIS A 62 -16.72 35.53 20.32
CA HIS A 62 -18.10 35.04 20.17
C HIS A 62 -19.06 36.02 19.48
N SER A 63 -18.68 37.30 19.34
CA SER A 63 -19.54 38.33 18.70
C SER A 63 -19.32 38.50 17.20
N ALA A 64 -18.26 37.91 16.62
CA ALA A 64 -18.02 37.94 15.17
C ALA A 64 -18.67 36.77 14.41
N ALA A 65 -19.25 35.79 15.12
CA ALA A 65 -19.79 34.56 14.55
C ALA A 65 -21.31 34.61 14.23
N MET A 66 -21.94 35.79 14.27
CA MET A 66 -23.38 35.95 14.01
C MET A 66 -23.66 37.08 13.00
N ALA A 67 -23.30 36.85 11.74
CA ALA A 67 -23.89 37.57 10.60
C ALA A 67 -23.94 36.63 9.39
N ARG A 68 -25.00 35.81 9.32
CA ARG A 68 -25.34 35.00 8.15
C ARG A 68 -25.99 35.89 7.08
N GLY A 69 -25.35 36.01 5.92
CA GLY A 69 -25.98 36.40 4.66
C GLY A 69 -26.08 35.17 3.74
N GLN A 70 -27.28 34.90 3.21
CA GLN A 70 -27.57 33.77 2.32
C GLN A 70 -27.03 33.97 0.88
N PRO A 71 -26.94 32.88 0.08
CA PRO A 71 -26.17 32.85 -1.17
C PRO A 71 -27.03 33.21 -2.38
N ASN A 72 -26.49 34.01 -3.29
CA ASN A 72 -26.99 34.13 -4.66
C ASN A 72 -25.81 34.11 -5.63
N GLY A 73 -25.87 33.21 -6.60
CA GLY A 73 -24.81 33.00 -7.58
C GLY A 73 -24.79 34.05 -8.68
N SER A 74 -23.60 34.26 -9.24
CA SER A 74 -23.39 34.51 -10.67
C SER A 74 -21.90 34.35 -10.99
N LEU A 75 -21.65 33.67 -12.10
CA LEU A 75 -20.34 33.62 -12.76
C LEU A 75 -19.87 35.04 -13.09
N ALA A 76 -18.56 35.21 -13.07
CA ALA A 76 -17.79 36.43 -13.37
C ALA A 76 -17.62 37.38 -12.18
N GLN A 77 -16.49 37.24 -11.51
CA GLN A 77 -15.75 38.39 -10.98
C GLN A 77 -14.29 37.99 -10.71
N ASP A 78 -13.45 38.26 -11.71
CA ASP A 78 -12.02 38.48 -11.54
C ASP A 78 -11.81 39.55 -10.47
N TYR A 79 -11.40 39.15 -9.28
CA TYR A 79 -10.81 40.05 -8.28
C TYR A 79 -9.43 39.53 -7.90
N GLN A 80 -8.42 40.19 -8.45
CA GLN A 80 -7.16 40.53 -7.79
C GLN A 80 -6.58 39.48 -6.81
N ARG A 81 -6.00 38.41 -7.35
CA ARG A 81 -4.93 37.65 -6.67
C ARG A 81 -3.72 38.57 -6.50
N SER A 82 -3.59 39.30 -5.39
CA SER A 82 -2.38 40.05 -5.03
C SER A 82 -2.30 40.24 -3.53
N PRO A 83 -1.68 39.26 -2.82
CA PRO A 83 -0.31 39.46 -2.31
C PRO A 83 0.63 38.22 -2.38
N SER A 84 0.27 37.12 -3.06
CA SER A 84 1.05 35.85 -3.03
C SER A 84 2.33 35.83 -3.87
N ARG A 85 2.41 36.67 -4.91
CA ARG A 85 3.46 36.61 -5.95
C ARG A 85 4.69 37.47 -5.61
N THR A 86 5.17 37.32 -4.38
CA THR A 86 6.39 37.97 -3.88
C THR A 86 7.32 36.92 -3.30
N ILE A 87 8.61 37.21 -3.22
CA ILE A 87 9.57 36.32 -2.55
C ILE A 87 9.11 35.99 -1.13
N THR A 88 8.60 36.98 -0.38
CA THR A 88 8.07 36.80 0.97
C THR A 88 6.83 35.90 1.00
N GLY A 89 5.93 36.04 0.01
CA GLY A 89 4.78 35.16 -0.15
C GLY A 89 5.21 33.72 -0.44
N LEU A 90 6.19 33.56 -1.33
CA LEU A 90 6.71 32.25 -1.72
C LEU A 90 7.36 31.49 -0.56
N ARG A 91 8.06 32.18 0.35
CA ARG A 91 8.63 31.56 1.56
C ARG A 91 7.59 30.87 2.45
N ARG A 92 6.33 31.32 2.43
CA ARG A 92 5.25 30.72 3.25
C ARG A 92 4.86 29.31 2.79
N TRP A 93 5.26 28.92 1.58
CA TRP A 93 5.07 27.56 1.10
C TRP A 93 6.11 26.57 1.64
N SER A 94 7.18 27.05 2.28
CA SER A 94 8.29 26.20 2.67
C SER A 94 8.39 25.94 4.16
N ILE A 95 8.75 24.70 4.50
CA ILE A 95 9.05 24.30 5.87
C ILE A 95 10.46 24.73 6.34
N ILE A 96 11.27 25.30 5.44
CA ILE A 96 12.57 25.87 5.77
C ILE A 96 12.53 27.39 5.62
N ASN A 97 13.21 28.09 6.52
CA ASN A 97 13.34 29.54 6.48
C ASN A 97 14.71 29.93 5.91
N ARG A 98 14.89 29.74 4.59
CA ARG A 98 16.10 30.14 3.86
C ARG A 98 15.85 31.45 3.11
N ASP A 99 16.90 32.26 3.00
CA ASP A 99 16.83 33.42 2.12
C ASP A 99 16.81 32.98 0.65
N LEU A 100 15.72 33.33 -0.02
CA LEU A 100 15.53 33.05 -1.43
C LEU A 100 16.29 34.05 -2.31
N PRO A 101 16.87 33.60 -3.45
CA PRO A 101 17.61 34.47 -4.36
C PRO A 101 16.70 35.58 -4.96
N PRO A 102 17.26 36.76 -5.27
CA PRO A 102 16.51 37.81 -5.96
C PRO A 102 15.94 37.34 -7.30
N VAL A 103 14.75 37.81 -7.66
CA VAL A 103 14.04 37.44 -8.91
C VAL A 103 14.93 37.61 -10.15
N SER A 104 15.77 38.64 -10.17
CA SER A 104 16.67 38.94 -11.31
C SER A 104 17.80 37.94 -11.51
N HIS A 105 18.16 37.17 -10.47
CA HIS A 105 19.27 36.21 -10.54
C HIS A 105 18.83 34.82 -11.02
N VAL A 106 17.54 34.48 -10.88
CA VAL A 106 17.04 33.14 -11.22
C VAL A 106 16.66 33.07 -12.69
N LYS A 107 17.32 32.16 -13.42
CA LYS A 107 17.09 31.82 -14.83
C LYS A 107 16.53 30.43 -15.03
N ALA A 108 16.83 29.50 -14.13
CA ALA A 108 16.30 28.14 -14.15
C ALA A 108 15.57 27.79 -12.84
N ILE A 109 14.54 26.96 -12.94
CA ILE A 109 13.84 26.42 -11.77
C ILE A 109 13.86 24.89 -11.87
N HIS A 110 14.41 24.21 -10.87
CA HIS A 110 14.46 22.76 -10.82
C HIS A 110 13.62 22.25 -9.64
N VAL A 111 12.57 21.49 -9.96
CA VAL A 111 11.62 20.95 -8.99
C VAL A 111 11.73 19.43 -8.97
N TYR A 112 11.97 18.88 -7.79
CA TYR A 112 12.10 17.44 -7.57
C TYR A 112 10.94 16.95 -6.71
N ASP A 113 10.16 15.97 -7.17
CA ASP A 113 9.25 15.25 -6.28
C ASP A 113 10.05 14.43 -5.25
N PHE A 114 9.46 14.22 -4.07
CA PHE A 114 10.11 13.44 -3.01
C PHE A 114 9.89 11.93 -3.20
N ASP A 115 8.66 11.47 -2.98
CA ASP A 115 8.31 10.05 -2.93
C ASP A 115 8.53 9.39 -4.30
N ASN A 116 9.33 8.32 -4.32
CA ASN A 116 9.66 7.49 -5.48
C ASN A 116 10.34 8.21 -6.67
N THR A 117 10.64 9.50 -6.49
CA THR A 117 11.43 10.31 -7.41
C THR A 117 12.83 10.54 -6.83
N LEU A 118 12.97 11.33 -5.76
CA LEU A 118 14.24 11.57 -5.07
C LEU A 118 14.56 10.45 -4.07
N PHE A 119 13.55 10.02 -3.32
CA PHE A 119 13.67 9.06 -2.23
C PHE A 119 12.78 7.85 -2.49
N HIS A 120 13.31 6.63 -2.31
CA HIS A 120 12.58 5.38 -2.50
C HIS A 120 11.66 5.09 -1.31
N SER A 121 10.63 5.92 -1.13
CA SER A 121 9.61 5.69 -0.10
C SER A 121 9.00 4.28 -0.25
N PRO A 122 8.94 3.49 0.84
CA PRO A 122 8.51 2.10 0.72
C PRO A 122 7.06 1.99 0.25
N LEU A 123 6.81 1.05 -0.65
CA LEU A 123 5.48 0.66 -1.10
C LEU A 123 4.95 -0.52 -0.27
N PRO A 124 3.62 -0.75 -0.21
CA PRO A 124 3.09 -2.00 0.34
C PRO A 124 3.57 -3.20 -0.48
N ASN A 125 4.06 -4.23 0.20
CA ASN A 125 4.70 -5.38 -0.41
C ASN A 125 3.67 -6.34 -1.04
N PRO A 126 3.66 -6.53 -2.37
CA PRO A 126 2.72 -7.41 -3.06
C PRO A 126 3.00 -8.90 -2.85
N GLN A 127 4.16 -9.24 -2.27
CA GLN A 127 4.43 -10.59 -1.81
C GLN A 127 3.74 -10.85 -0.46
N LEU A 128 3.64 -9.82 0.40
CA LEU A 128 3.06 -9.94 1.73
C LEU A 128 1.53 -9.79 1.71
N TRP A 129 1.01 -8.76 1.04
CA TRP A 129 -0.41 -8.42 1.04
C TRP A 129 -1.12 -8.86 -0.24
N ASN A 130 -2.40 -9.20 -0.14
CA ASN A 130 -3.20 -9.43 -1.35
C ASN A 130 -3.47 -8.10 -2.11
N GLY A 131 -3.74 -8.20 -3.41
CA GLY A 131 -3.97 -7.02 -4.27
C GLY A 131 -5.01 -6.02 -3.72
N PRO A 132 -6.21 -6.45 -3.30
CA PRO A 132 -7.19 -5.56 -2.68
C PRO A 132 -6.68 -4.85 -1.42
N THR A 133 -5.88 -5.52 -0.58
CA THR A 133 -5.30 -4.91 0.63
C THR A 133 -4.27 -3.85 0.26
N ILE A 134 -3.50 -4.01 -0.83
CA ILE A 134 -2.55 -2.96 -1.26
C ILE A 134 -3.28 -1.64 -1.52
N GLY A 135 -4.37 -1.69 -2.31
CA GLY A 135 -5.19 -0.50 -2.56
C GLY A 135 -5.85 0.03 -1.29
N PHE A 136 -6.32 -0.86 -0.42
CA PHE A 136 -6.88 -0.48 0.89
C PHE A 136 -5.86 0.21 1.80
N LEU A 137 -4.62 -0.28 1.84
CA LEU A 137 -3.55 0.32 2.64
C LEU A 137 -3.23 1.73 2.15
N GLN A 138 -3.22 1.96 0.83
CA GLN A 138 -2.87 3.26 0.26
C GLN A 138 -4.00 4.30 0.39
N ALA A 139 -5.26 3.88 0.37
CA ALA A 139 -6.40 4.78 0.38
C ALA A 139 -6.51 5.61 1.67
N TYR A 140 -6.75 6.92 1.51
CA TYR A 140 -6.90 7.85 2.63
C TYR A 140 -8.06 7.49 3.57
N GLU A 141 -9.23 7.18 3.01
CA GLU A 141 -10.46 6.93 3.77
C GLU A 141 -10.53 5.52 4.39
N SER A 142 -9.57 4.64 4.09
CA SER A 142 -9.57 3.27 4.61
C SER A 142 -9.23 3.19 6.11
N PHE A 143 -8.49 4.17 6.62
CA PHE A 143 -8.11 4.26 8.02
C PHE A 143 -8.58 5.58 8.62
N ALA A 144 -8.94 5.59 9.91
CA ALA A 144 -9.50 6.76 10.59
C ALA A 144 -8.51 7.94 10.68
N ASN A 145 -7.21 7.64 10.54
CA ASN A 145 -6.09 8.57 10.63
C ASN A 145 -5.34 8.73 9.29
N GLY A 146 -5.89 8.20 8.19
CA GLY A 146 -5.25 8.17 6.87
C GLY A 146 -4.50 6.87 6.60
N GLY A 147 -4.38 6.53 5.31
CA GLY A 147 -3.67 5.33 4.85
C GLY A 147 -2.15 5.51 4.77
N TRP A 148 -1.51 4.63 4.00
CA TRP A 148 -0.06 4.43 3.86
C TRP A 148 0.74 5.74 3.67
N TRP A 149 0.24 6.61 2.80
CA TRP A 149 0.93 7.86 2.46
C TRP A 149 0.74 8.99 3.48
N HIS A 150 -0.10 8.78 4.49
CA HIS A 150 -0.49 9.77 5.49
C HIS A 150 0.09 9.47 6.87
N ASP A 151 0.58 8.25 7.09
CA ASP A 151 1.21 7.85 8.33
C ASP A 151 2.74 8.07 8.28
N PRO A 152 3.30 9.02 9.06
CA PRO A 152 4.73 9.29 9.06
C PRO A 152 5.57 8.14 9.62
N ASN A 153 4.98 7.23 10.41
CA ASN A 153 5.70 6.09 10.96
C ASN A 153 6.10 5.09 9.87
N LEU A 154 5.31 4.94 8.80
CA LEU A 154 5.67 4.07 7.67
C LEU A 154 6.92 4.58 6.94
N LEU A 155 7.02 5.90 6.73
CA LEU A 155 8.24 6.49 6.17
C LEU A 155 9.40 6.41 7.18
N ALA A 156 9.13 6.61 8.46
CA ALA A 156 10.15 6.49 9.51
C ALA A 156 10.67 5.06 9.69
N ALA A 157 9.88 4.05 9.34
CA ALA A 157 10.25 2.64 9.40
C ALA A 157 11.14 2.16 8.24
N THR A 158 11.43 3.05 7.27
CA THR A 158 12.35 2.78 6.16
C THR A 158 13.68 2.24 6.67
N GLY A 159 14.21 1.22 6.00
CA GLY A 159 15.44 0.51 6.40
C GLY A 159 15.28 -0.20 7.75
N GLU A 160 16.18 0.08 8.69
CA GLU A 160 16.08 -0.37 10.08
C GLU A 160 15.40 0.65 11.02
N GLY A 161 14.76 1.67 10.46
CA GLY A 161 14.11 2.76 11.19
C GLY A 161 14.94 4.04 11.25
N ALA A 162 14.25 5.17 11.39
CA ALA A 162 14.82 6.50 11.21
C ALA A 162 16.04 6.81 12.08
N GLU A 163 16.08 6.33 13.33
CA GLU A 163 17.22 6.57 14.23
C GLU A 163 18.52 5.95 13.72
N LYS A 164 18.45 4.76 13.12
CA LYS A 164 19.61 4.07 12.56
C LYS A 164 19.94 4.56 11.18
N GLU A 165 18.93 4.76 10.34
CA GLU A 165 19.12 5.16 8.95
C GLU A 165 19.60 6.60 8.82
N GLU A 166 19.25 7.49 9.73
CA GLU A 166 19.77 8.87 9.73
C GLU A 166 21.30 8.90 9.86
N LEU A 167 21.87 8.04 10.71
CA LEU A 167 23.32 7.91 10.87
C LEU A 167 24.01 7.38 9.61
N ARG A 168 23.28 6.63 8.78
CA ARG A 168 23.75 6.07 7.51
C ARG A 168 23.41 6.98 6.32
N GLY A 169 22.69 8.08 6.56
CA GLY A 169 22.14 8.91 5.50
C GLY A 169 21.16 8.18 4.59
N TRP A 170 20.43 7.18 5.10
CA TRP A 170 19.50 6.32 4.34
C TRP A 170 20.15 5.71 3.08
N GLU A 171 21.39 5.22 3.19
CA GLU A 171 22.09 4.56 2.09
C GLU A 171 21.25 3.44 1.45
N GLY A 172 21.19 3.42 0.11
CA GLY A 172 20.38 2.46 -0.66
C GLY A 172 18.90 2.83 -0.82
N TRP A 173 18.42 3.90 -0.17
CA TRP A 173 17.04 4.39 -0.30
C TRP A 173 16.93 5.68 -1.12
N TRP A 174 18.02 6.13 -1.74
CA TRP A 174 18.03 7.29 -2.63
C TRP A 174 18.06 6.86 -4.09
N ASN A 175 17.36 7.61 -4.94
CA ASN A 175 17.64 7.57 -6.35
C ASN A 175 18.91 8.40 -6.63
N GLU A 176 20.05 7.72 -6.71
CA GLU A 176 21.36 8.39 -6.79
C GLU A 176 21.53 9.25 -8.06
N GLU A 177 20.86 8.90 -9.16
CA GLU A 177 20.84 9.73 -10.36
C GLU A 177 20.14 11.07 -10.10
N ILE A 178 19.00 11.05 -9.41
CA ILE A 178 18.27 12.26 -9.03
C ILE A 178 19.03 13.06 -7.97
N VAL A 179 19.68 12.39 -7.00
CA VAL A 179 20.57 13.06 -6.02
C VAL A 179 21.70 13.80 -6.73
N GLN A 180 22.30 13.21 -7.77
CA GLN A 180 23.33 13.88 -8.57
C GLN A 180 22.78 15.12 -9.28
N LEU A 181 21.57 15.04 -9.85
CA LEU A 181 20.92 16.21 -10.46
C LEU A 181 20.64 17.32 -9.45
N VAL A 182 20.17 16.98 -8.24
CA VAL A 182 19.97 17.97 -7.16
C VAL A 182 21.29 18.67 -6.83
N LYS A 183 22.39 17.91 -6.70
CA LYS A 183 23.72 18.48 -6.42
C LYS A 183 24.22 19.40 -7.54
N LEU A 184 23.94 19.07 -8.80
CA LEU A 184 24.25 19.95 -9.93
C LEU A 184 23.42 21.24 -9.89
N SER A 185 22.13 21.14 -9.56
CA SER A 185 21.24 22.29 -9.37
C SER A 185 21.73 23.20 -8.24
N MET A 186 22.20 22.64 -7.13
CA MET A 186 22.79 23.40 -6.02
C MET A 186 24.06 24.18 -6.42
N GLN A 187 24.79 23.72 -7.43
CA GLN A 187 26.00 24.40 -7.92
C GLN A 187 25.67 25.50 -8.94
N GLN A 188 24.48 25.44 -9.55
CA GLN A 188 24.03 26.39 -10.54
C GLN A 188 23.51 27.67 -9.86
N LYS A 189 24.32 28.74 -9.91
CA LYS A 189 24.07 30.00 -9.18
C LYS A 189 22.82 30.77 -9.64
N ASP A 190 22.35 30.50 -10.84
CA ASP A 190 21.13 31.07 -11.43
C ASP A 190 19.95 30.10 -11.43
N ALA A 191 20.06 28.96 -10.72
CA ALA A 191 18.95 28.03 -10.52
C ALA A 191 18.32 28.19 -9.14
N LEU A 192 17.00 28.01 -9.09
CA LEU A 192 16.26 27.77 -7.86
C LEU A 192 15.98 26.27 -7.73
N THR A 193 16.44 25.67 -6.62
CA THR A 193 16.33 24.23 -6.37
C THR A 193 15.22 23.95 -5.35
N VAL A 194 14.19 23.21 -5.76
CA VAL A 194 12.96 23.00 -4.99
C VAL A 194 12.68 21.52 -4.77
N LEU A 195 12.41 21.14 -3.52
CA LEU A 195 11.80 19.86 -3.17
C LEU A 195 10.29 20.06 -3.02
N LEU A 196 9.49 19.25 -3.70
CA LEU A 196 8.02 19.32 -3.66
C LEU A 196 7.46 17.95 -3.32
N THR A 197 6.47 17.86 -2.43
CA THR A 197 5.82 16.58 -2.12
C THR A 197 4.36 16.78 -1.73
N GLY A 198 3.52 15.80 -2.05
CA GLY A 198 2.14 15.77 -1.59
C GLY A 198 1.96 15.35 -0.12
N ARG A 199 3.04 14.93 0.57
CA ARG A 199 3.01 14.60 2.01
C ARG A 199 2.56 15.81 2.82
N SER A 200 1.79 15.56 3.89
CA SER A 200 1.27 16.64 4.74
C SER A 200 2.37 17.30 5.56
N GLU A 201 2.34 18.63 5.62
CA GLU A 201 3.32 19.41 6.38
C GLU A 201 3.34 19.00 7.87
N GLY A 202 2.17 18.99 8.52
CA GLY A 202 2.05 18.76 9.95
C GLY A 202 2.54 17.38 10.42
N GLY A 203 2.53 16.36 9.55
CA GLY A 203 2.99 15.02 9.88
C GLY A 203 4.43 14.71 9.46
N PHE A 204 4.92 15.31 8.38
CA PHE A 204 6.14 14.87 7.71
C PHE A 204 7.29 15.88 7.71
N ALA A 205 7.04 17.16 8.03
CA ALA A 205 8.06 18.22 7.91
C ALA A 205 9.37 17.89 8.62
N SER A 206 9.29 17.45 9.88
CA SER A 206 10.48 17.08 10.68
C SER A 206 11.23 15.88 10.08
N LEU A 207 10.51 14.84 9.67
CA LEU A 207 11.11 13.62 9.14
C LEU A 207 11.76 13.84 7.76
N ILE A 208 11.07 14.49 6.84
CA ILE A 208 11.61 14.79 5.50
C ILE A 208 12.84 15.69 5.61
N ARG A 209 12.82 16.68 6.52
CA ARG A 209 13.99 17.52 6.77
C ARG A 209 15.19 16.71 7.23
N ARG A 210 15.02 15.79 8.20
CA ARG A 210 16.08 14.88 8.66
C ARG A 210 16.64 14.02 7.52
N ILE A 211 15.76 13.45 6.70
CA ILE A 211 16.15 12.64 5.54
C ILE A 211 17.02 13.46 4.57
N VAL A 212 16.56 14.64 4.17
CA VAL A 212 17.25 15.54 3.24
C VAL A 212 18.59 16.05 3.81
N ASP A 213 18.58 16.50 5.07
CA ASP A 213 19.75 17.04 5.77
C ASP A 213 20.85 15.98 5.93
N SER A 214 20.49 14.69 6.07
CA SER A 214 21.45 13.59 6.20
C SER A 214 22.37 13.41 4.98
N ARG A 215 21.92 13.86 3.79
CA ARG A 215 22.70 13.86 2.54
C ARG A 215 23.23 15.24 2.16
N LYS A 216 23.04 16.24 3.02
CA LYS A 216 23.43 17.65 2.79
C LYS A 216 22.86 18.18 1.48
N LEU A 217 21.61 17.83 1.17
CA LEU A 217 20.91 18.35 0.00
C LEU A 217 20.25 19.68 0.35
N GLU A 218 20.88 20.78 -0.02
CA GLU A 218 20.46 22.12 0.39
C GLU A 218 19.48 22.73 -0.62
N PHE A 219 18.19 22.43 -0.47
CA PHE A 219 17.14 23.06 -1.25
C PHE A 219 16.95 24.55 -0.87
N ASP A 220 16.48 25.35 -1.83
CA ASP A 220 16.02 26.72 -1.57
C ASP A 220 14.62 26.73 -0.96
N LEU A 221 13.79 25.79 -1.40
CA LEU A 221 12.43 25.56 -0.91
C LEU A 221 12.21 24.06 -0.69
N ILE A 222 11.70 23.70 0.47
CA ILE A 222 11.10 22.39 0.74
C ILE A 222 9.61 22.59 0.98
N CYS A 223 8.77 22.11 0.06
CA CYS A 223 7.34 22.37 0.01
C CYS A 223 6.55 21.06 0.21
N LEU A 224 5.87 20.98 1.35
CA LEU A 224 4.93 19.91 1.69
C LEU A 224 3.50 20.44 1.51
N LYS A 225 2.51 19.56 1.43
CA LYS A 225 1.10 19.96 1.35
C LYS A 225 0.64 20.56 2.69
N PRO A 226 0.32 21.87 2.75
CA PRO A 226 -0.16 22.49 3.98
C PRO A 226 -1.64 22.13 4.22
N GLU A 227 -2.10 22.21 5.46
CA GLU A 227 -3.53 22.10 5.77
C GLU A 227 -4.31 23.28 5.15
N VAL A 228 -3.69 24.47 5.20
CA VAL A 228 -4.21 25.72 4.65
C VAL A 228 -3.04 26.42 3.96
N GLY A 229 -3.17 26.68 2.65
CA GLY A 229 -2.15 27.35 1.87
C GLY A 229 -1.98 28.83 2.24
N PRO A 230 -0.92 29.49 1.73
CA PRO A 230 -0.56 30.85 2.13
C PRO A 230 -1.66 31.92 1.92
N ASN A 231 -2.62 31.65 1.04
CA ASN A 231 -3.77 32.51 0.75
C ASN A 231 -5.08 32.02 1.38
N SER A 232 -5.00 31.25 2.47
CA SER A 232 -6.17 30.61 3.11
C SER A 232 -6.91 29.60 2.22
N GLU A 233 -6.20 29.05 1.23
CA GLU A 233 -6.71 28.06 0.29
C GLU A 233 -6.65 26.65 0.91
N ARG A 234 -7.65 25.82 0.63
CA ARG A 234 -7.67 24.40 1.01
C ARG A 234 -7.61 23.56 -0.26
N PHE A 235 -6.69 22.59 -0.28
CA PHE A 235 -6.46 21.74 -1.44
C PHE A 235 -7.17 20.41 -1.30
N SER A 236 -8.04 20.10 -2.25
CA SER A 236 -8.75 18.82 -2.23
C SER A 236 -7.84 17.68 -2.69
N THR A 237 -6.95 17.94 -3.65
CA THR A 237 -6.00 16.95 -4.20
C THR A 237 -4.54 17.39 -4.04
N THR A 238 -3.62 16.43 -4.15
CA THR A 238 -2.18 16.73 -4.27
C THR A 238 -1.85 17.50 -5.54
N MET A 239 -2.54 17.19 -6.65
CA MET A 239 -2.33 17.87 -7.93
C MET A 239 -2.69 19.35 -7.85
N GLU A 240 -3.84 19.70 -7.26
CA GLU A 240 -4.26 21.10 -7.05
C GLU A 240 -3.24 21.89 -6.23
N PHE A 241 -2.76 21.30 -5.13
CA PHE A 241 -1.70 21.87 -4.30
C PHE A 241 -0.44 22.14 -5.12
N LYS A 242 0.09 21.11 -5.82
CA LYS A 242 1.33 21.23 -6.60
C LYS A 242 1.18 22.27 -7.71
N GLN A 243 0.06 22.30 -8.42
CA GLN A 243 -0.21 23.30 -9.46
C GLN A 243 -0.32 24.72 -8.90
N SER A 244 -1.00 24.93 -7.76
CA SER A 244 -1.11 26.25 -7.13
C SER A 244 0.27 26.77 -6.73
N PHE A 245 1.08 25.92 -6.09
CA PHE A 245 2.47 26.26 -5.75
C PHE A 245 3.31 26.58 -6.99
N LEU A 246 3.27 25.73 -8.03
CA LEU A 246 4.03 25.93 -9.27
C LEU A 246 3.60 27.21 -10.00
N GLU A 247 2.32 27.59 -9.94
CA GLU A 247 1.84 28.87 -10.47
C GLU A 247 2.47 30.05 -9.71
N ASP A 248 2.39 30.05 -8.37
CA ASP A 248 3.00 31.09 -7.54
C ASP A 248 4.52 31.17 -7.74
N LEU A 249 5.19 30.03 -7.89
CA LEU A 249 6.63 29.91 -8.14
C LEU A 249 7.03 30.58 -9.44
N ILE A 250 6.37 30.21 -10.55
CA ILE A 250 6.63 30.75 -11.88
C ILE A 250 6.28 32.24 -11.95
N LEU A 251 5.18 32.67 -11.34
CA LEU A 251 4.79 34.07 -11.39
C LEU A 251 5.68 34.96 -10.51
N THR A 252 6.24 34.42 -9.43
CA THR A 252 7.22 35.14 -8.59
C THR A 252 8.56 35.28 -9.30
N TYR A 253 9.12 34.18 -9.82
CA TYR A 253 10.38 34.20 -10.58
C TYR A 253 10.14 34.48 -12.06
N ASN A 254 9.45 35.59 -12.35
CA ASN A 254 8.99 35.97 -13.69
C ASN A 254 10.08 36.14 -14.77
N GLN A 255 11.36 36.18 -14.37
CA GLN A 255 12.52 36.27 -15.25
C GLN A 255 13.22 34.93 -15.52
N ALA A 256 12.74 33.83 -14.92
CA ALA A 256 13.24 32.49 -15.22
C ALA A 256 12.81 32.05 -16.61
N ASP A 257 13.75 31.55 -17.41
CA ASP A 257 13.52 31.13 -18.79
C ASP A 257 13.02 29.68 -18.86
N GLU A 258 13.41 28.83 -17.91
CA GLU A 258 13.08 27.41 -17.90
C GLU A 258 12.62 26.88 -16.52
N ILE A 259 11.82 25.81 -16.57
CA ILE A 259 11.47 24.99 -15.42
C ILE A 259 11.61 23.50 -15.78
N ARG A 260 12.28 22.73 -14.92
CA ARG A 260 12.35 21.27 -14.98
C ARG A 260 11.63 20.67 -13.79
N VAL A 261 10.71 19.74 -14.03
CA VAL A 261 9.98 19.02 -12.99
C VAL A 261 10.27 17.52 -13.12
N TYR A 262 10.84 16.93 -12.09
CA TYR A 262 11.08 15.49 -11.98
C TYR A 262 9.97 14.85 -11.14
N GLU A 263 9.25 13.89 -11.72
CA GLU A 263 8.11 13.21 -11.08
C GLU A 263 8.02 11.76 -11.60
N ASP A 264 7.75 10.83 -10.70
CA ASP A 264 7.64 9.40 -10.99
C ASP A 264 6.27 9.02 -11.59
N ARG A 265 5.20 9.67 -11.12
CA ARG A 265 3.83 9.31 -11.52
C ARG A 265 3.50 9.80 -12.92
N VAL A 266 3.31 8.86 -13.85
CA VAL A 266 2.93 9.12 -15.26
C VAL A 266 1.74 10.08 -15.39
N LYS A 267 0.71 9.92 -14.54
CA LYS A 267 -0.47 10.79 -14.55
C LYS A 267 -0.14 12.22 -14.12
N HIS A 268 0.71 12.39 -13.11
CA HIS A 268 1.18 13.71 -12.69
C HIS A 268 2.02 14.36 -13.78
N VAL A 269 2.94 13.61 -14.40
CA VAL A 269 3.75 14.09 -15.53
C VAL A 269 2.84 14.64 -16.64
N LYS A 270 1.80 13.88 -17.03
CA LYS A 270 0.82 14.33 -18.02
C LYS A 270 0.12 15.62 -17.59
N HIS A 271 -0.42 15.67 -16.36
CA HIS A 271 -1.12 16.85 -15.87
C HIS A 271 -0.22 18.09 -15.75
N PHE A 272 1.06 17.95 -15.40
CA PHE A 272 2.00 19.07 -15.36
C PHE A 272 2.32 19.61 -16.74
N ARG A 273 2.50 18.73 -17.75
CA ARG A 273 2.70 19.17 -19.14
C ARG A 273 1.49 19.98 -19.62
N GLU A 274 0.28 19.45 -19.43
CA GLU A 274 -0.96 20.14 -19.78
C GLU A 274 -1.12 21.47 -19.04
N PHE A 275 -0.76 21.51 -17.76
CA PHE A 275 -0.79 22.71 -16.93
C PHE A 275 0.14 23.80 -17.47
N PHE A 276 1.41 23.49 -17.76
CA PHE A 276 2.37 24.48 -18.25
C PHE A 276 2.00 24.98 -19.66
N GLU A 277 1.49 24.12 -20.53
CA GLU A 277 0.94 24.55 -21.83
C GLU A 277 -0.22 25.53 -21.66
N GLN A 278 -1.17 25.23 -20.76
CA GLN A 278 -2.28 26.12 -20.45
C GLN A 278 -1.81 27.45 -19.84
N LEU A 279 -0.79 27.40 -18.99
CA LEU A 279 -0.21 28.59 -18.37
C LEU A 279 0.48 29.48 -19.41
N ASN A 280 1.28 28.90 -20.31
CA ASN A 280 1.92 29.64 -21.40
C ASN A 280 0.92 30.25 -22.37
N ARG A 281 -0.17 29.54 -22.71
CA ARG A 281 -1.27 30.12 -23.51
C ARG A 281 -1.87 31.35 -22.84
N ARG A 282 -2.08 31.31 -21.52
CA ARG A 282 -2.58 32.46 -20.74
C ARG A 282 -1.61 33.65 -20.73
N PHE A 283 -0.30 33.45 -20.85
CA PHE A 283 0.66 34.56 -20.97
C PHE A 283 0.63 35.24 -22.33
N GLN A 284 0.16 34.54 -23.36
CA GLN A 284 0.13 35.03 -24.74
C GLN A 284 -1.22 35.63 -25.15
N THR A 285 -2.25 35.58 -24.29
CA THR A 285 -3.58 36.10 -24.63
C THR A 285 -3.58 37.63 -24.70
N ALA A 286 -3.99 38.17 -25.86
CA ALA A 286 -4.04 39.61 -26.12
C ALA A 286 -5.01 40.38 -25.20
N GLN A 287 -5.98 39.70 -24.59
CA GLN A 287 -6.99 40.32 -23.72
C GLN A 287 -6.45 40.70 -22.32
N ASN A 288 -5.33 40.10 -21.87
CA ASN A 288 -4.66 40.43 -20.61
C ASN A 288 -3.16 40.07 -20.72
N PRO A 289 -2.34 40.91 -21.37
CA PRO A 289 -0.92 40.60 -21.58
C PRO A 289 -0.20 40.48 -20.23
N SER A 290 0.28 39.27 -19.93
CA SER A 290 1.14 39.03 -18.77
C SER A 290 2.49 39.69 -18.98
N PRO A 291 3.10 40.34 -17.96
CA PRO A 291 4.46 40.86 -18.06
C PRO A 291 5.51 39.74 -18.17
N ARG A 292 5.12 38.48 -17.89
CA ARG A 292 5.99 37.29 -17.98
C ARG A 292 5.91 36.67 -19.38
N LYS A 293 7.08 36.35 -19.96
CA LYS A 293 7.20 35.54 -21.18
C LYS A 293 6.85 34.07 -20.92
N ALA A 294 6.50 33.34 -21.99
CA ALA A 294 6.31 31.90 -21.90
C ALA A 294 7.56 31.21 -21.33
N VAL A 295 7.36 30.24 -20.44
CA VAL A 295 8.44 29.46 -19.82
C VAL A 295 8.71 28.20 -20.63
N ASN A 296 9.98 27.84 -20.81
CA ASN A 296 10.35 26.54 -21.33
C ASN A 296 10.18 25.48 -20.23
N ALA A 297 9.08 24.71 -20.28
CA ALA A 297 8.78 23.72 -19.26
C ALA A 297 9.10 22.31 -19.74
N GLU A 298 9.98 21.63 -19.01
CA GLU A 298 10.31 20.22 -19.21
C GLU A 298 9.81 19.42 -18.00
N VAL A 299 8.98 18.40 -18.26
CA VAL A 299 8.50 17.49 -17.21
C VAL A 299 9.06 16.10 -17.51
N ILE A 300 9.99 15.68 -16.66
CA ILE A 300 10.77 14.46 -16.78
C ILE A 300 10.10 13.38 -15.94
N GLN A 301 9.68 12.30 -16.62
CA GLN A 301 9.21 11.11 -15.92
C GLN A 301 10.41 10.35 -15.37
N VAL A 302 10.45 10.17 -14.05
CA VAL A 302 11.44 9.34 -13.38
C VAL A 302 10.92 7.92 -13.28
N ALA A 303 11.77 6.93 -13.53
CA ALA A 303 11.38 5.53 -13.36
C ALA A 303 11.22 5.22 -11.86
N GLU A 304 10.05 4.71 -11.47
CA GLU A 304 9.78 4.29 -10.10
C GLU A 304 10.64 3.05 -9.75
N GLY A 305 11.50 3.20 -8.74
CA GLY A 305 12.19 2.08 -8.11
C GLY A 305 11.37 1.56 -6.94
N ALA A 306 10.63 0.47 -7.13
CA ALA A 306 9.82 -0.13 -6.08
C ALA A 306 10.71 -0.77 -5.00
N VAL A 307 10.61 -0.24 -3.78
CA VAL A 307 11.27 -0.80 -2.58
C VAL A 307 10.21 -1.08 -1.53
N PHE A 308 10.44 -2.11 -0.71
CA PHE A 308 9.50 -2.59 0.29
C PHE A 308 10.17 -2.64 1.66
N LEU A 309 9.38 -2.50 2.72
CA LEU A 309 9.88 -2.79 4.07
C LEU A 309 10.13 -4.31 4.20
N SER A 310 10.96 -4.69 5.18
CA SER A 310 11.07 -6.11 5.51
C SER A 310 9.70 -6.64 5.94
N PRO A 311 9.31 -7.88 5.60
CA PRO A 311 7.97 -8.38 5.89
C PRO A 311 7.57 -8.27 7.37
N VAL A 312 8.53 -8.39 8.29
CA VAL A 312 8.31 -8.27 9.73
C VAL A 312 8.01 -6.83 10.13
N ILE A 313 8.83 -5.88 9.69
CA ILE A 313 8.64 -4.44 9.97
C ILE A 313 7.33 -3.97 9.34
N GLU A 314 7.08 -4.36 8.09
CA GLU A 314 5.86 -3.96 7.38
C GLU A 314 4.60 -4.45 8.06
N THR A 315 4.57 -5.73 8.47
CA THR A 315 3.44 -6.29 9.22
C THR A 315 3.24 -5.58 10.55
N ALA A 316 4.33 -5.25 11.25
CA ALA A 316 4.27 -4.53 12.53
C ALA A 316 3.70 -3.11 12.35
N GLU A 317 4.13 -2.37 11.33
CA GLU A 317 3.62 -1.02 11.05
C GLU A 317 2.17 -1.03 10.60
N VAL A 318 1.76 -1.97 9.75
CA VAL A 318 0.34 -2.13 9.39
C VAL A 318 -0.50 -2.50 10.61
N GLN A 319 0.01 -3.37 11.50
CA GLN A 319 -0.69 -3.69 12.75
C GLN A 319 -0.81 -2.47 13.67
N ARG A 320 0.23 -1.63 13.76
CA ARG A 320 0.17 -0.37 14.51
C ARG A 320 -0.88 0.58 13.92
N MET A 321 -0.91 0.72 12.60
CA MET A 321 -1.90 1.53 11.89
C MET A 321 -3.33 1.04 12.15
N ILE A 322 -3.55 -0.29 12.15
CA ILE A 322 -4.83 -0.92 12.52
C ILE A 322 -5.19 -0.60 13.98
N ASN A 323 -4.27 -0.74 14.92
CA ASN A 323 -4.53 -0.44 16.32
C ASN A 323 -4.97 1.01 16.50
N SER A 324 -4.26 1.95 15.86
CA SER A 324 -4.58 3.37 15.88
C SER A 324 -5.96 3.67 15.26
N HIS A 325 -6.31 3.01 14.15
CA HIS A 325 -7.65 3.10 13.57
C HIS A 325 -8.72 2.56 14.52
N ASN A 326 -8.50 1.39 15.12
CA ASN A 326 -9.46 0.74 16.02
C ASN A 326 -9.74 1.60 17.26
N ASP A 327 -8.73 2.26 17.79
CA ASP A 327 -8.89 3.20 18.91
C ASP A 327 -9.66 4.46 18.48
N ALA A 328 -9.37 5.00 17.30
CA ALA A 328 -10.08 6.17 16.77
C ALA A 328 -11.55 5.87 16.43
N VAL A 329 -11.88 4.71 15.86
CA VAL A 329 -13.27 4.37 15.50
C VAL A 329 -14.17 4.18 16.74
N ARG A 330 -13.60 3.81 17.89
CA ARG A 330 -14.34 3.77 19.17
C ARG A 330 -14.81 5.16 19.62
N ASN A 331 -14.17 6.23 19.14
CA ASN A 331 -14.53 7.61 19.45
C ASN A 331 -14.79 8.40 18.16
N ARG A 332 -16.05 8.59 17.77
CA ARG A 332 -16.42 9.24 16.50
C ARG A 332 -15.76 10.60 16.25
N SER A 333 -15.40 11.38 17.28
CA SER A 333 -14.71 12.66 17.09
C SER A 333 -13.24 12.52 16.69
N ALA A 334 -12.63 11.36 16.92
CA ALA A 334 -11.26 11.03 16.55
C ALA A 334 -11.14 10.42 15.14
N ASN A 335 -12.25 10.08 14.47
CA ASN A 335 -12.26 9.58 13.10
C ASN A 335 -12.10 10.75 12.10
N GLY A 336 -10.87 11.26 11.98
CA GLY A 336 -10.54 12.44 11.18
C GLY A 336 -10.83 12.28 9.69
N THR A 337 -10.67 11.07 9.14
CA THR A 337 -10.95 10.78 7.73
C THR A 337 -12.41 10.44 7.45
N LYS A 338 -13.23 10.24 8.49
CA LYS A 338 -14.60 9.67 8.38
C LYS A 338 -14.60 8.30 7.71
N SER A 339 -13.59 7.48 8.01
CA SER A 339 -13.50 6.10 7.53
C SER A 339 -14.82 5.36 7.76
N PRO A 340 -15.37 4.68 6.74
CA PRO A 340 -16.63 3.94 6.86
C PRO A 340 -16.48 2.58 7.55
N TYR A 341 -15.25 2.11 7.73
CA TYR A 341 -14.94 0.79 8.27
C TYR A 341 -15.04 0.74 9.81
N GLY A 342 -15.57 -0.36 10.34
CA GLY A 342 -15.49 -0.71 11.75
C GLY A 342 -14.10 -1.22 12.15
N PRO A 343 -13.95 -1.86 13.34
CA PRO A 343 -12.67 -2.38 13.79
C PRO A 343 -12.03 -3.32 12.75
N LEU A 344 -10.76 -3.09 12.43
CA LEU A 344 -9.98 -3.85 11.45
C LEU A 344 -9.06 -4.87 12.13
N CYS A 345 -8.69 -5.91 11.39
CA CYS A 345 -7.66 -6.88 11.79
C CYS A 345 -6.88 -7.41 10.58
N ILE A 346 -5.69 -7.95 10.85
CA ILE A 346 -4.92 -8.72 9.86
C ILE A 346 -5.45 -10.16 9.84
N LYS A 347 -5.79 -10.65 8.65
CA LYS A 347 -6.08 -12.06 8.38
C LYS A 347 -5.04 -12.64 7.45
N ARG A 348 -4.90 -13.97 7.48
CA ARG A 348 -4.03 -14.73 6.56
C ARG A 348 -4.87 -15.54 5.60
N THR A 349 -4.46 -15.65 4.35
CA THR A 349 -5.00 -16.63 3.40
C THR A 349 -3.90 -17.58 2.99
N ILE A 350 -4.05 -18.85 3.37
CA ILE A 350 -3.07 -19.89 3.02
C ILE A 350 -3.52 -20.53 1.71
N PHE A 351 -2.65 -20.44 0.71
CA PHE A 351 -2.90 -21.03 -0.60
C PHE A 351 -2.56 -22.52 -0.62
N TYR A 352 -1.44 -22.90 0.00
CA TYR A 352 -1.03 -24.29 0.13
C TYR A 352 0.02 -24.46 1.23
N THR A 353 0.19 -25.70 1.67
CA THR A 353 1.32 -26.14 2.49
C THR A 353 2.29 -26.91 1.61
N GLY A 354 3.59 -26.63 1.73
CA GLY A 354 4.62 -27.23 0.90
C GLY A 354 5.99 -27.25 1.56
N TYR A 355 6.92 -27.98 0.95
CA TYR A 355 8.33 -27.81 1.24
C TYR A 355 8.82 -26.63 0.41
N LEU A 356 8.98 -25.48 1.05
CA LEU A 356 9.39 -24.22 0.43
C LEU A 356 10.87 -24.26 0.06
N ILE A 357 11.17 -23.79 -1.14
CA ILE A 357 12.51 -23.79 -1.73
C ILE A 357 13.06 -22.36 -1.61
N SER A 358 14.32 -22.25 -1.19
CA SER A 358 15.02 -20.96 -1.11
C SER A 358 15.16 -20.33 -2.51
N ASN A 359 15.28 -19.00 -2.59
CA ASN A 359 15.49 -18.33 -3.88
C ASN A 359 16.79 -18.78 -4.58
N VAL A 360 17.83 -19.07 -3.80
CA VAL A 360 19.11 -19.57 -4.31
C VAL A 360 18.90 -20.92 -4.99
N ASP A 361 18.19 -21.85 -4.34
CA ASP A 361 17.95 -23.18 -4.91
C ASP A 361 16.90 -23.15 -6.02
N SER A 362 15.90 -22.27 -5.95
CA SER A 362 14.95 -22.01 -7.05
C SER A 362 15.69 -21.54 -8.31
N SER A 363 16.62 -20.60 -8.15
CA SER A 363 17.46 -20.11 -9.26
C SER A 363 18.35 -21.21 -9.84
N ARG A 364 18.89 -22.10 -8.99
CA ARG A 364 19.63 -23.28 -9.44
C ARG A 364 18.76 -24.28 -10.19
N LEU A 365 17.54 -24.55 -9.70
CA LEU A 365 16.56 -25.40 -10.39
C LEU A 365 16.20 -24.84 -11.76
N ILE A 366 16.00 -23.53 -11.87
CA ILE A 366 15.71 -22.88 -13.15
C ILE A 366 16.92 -22.98 -14.09
N SER A 367 18.09 -22.51 -13.66
CA SER A 367 19.27 -22.44 -14.51
C SER A 367 19.83 -23.81 -14.93
N GLN A 368 19.88 -24.77 -14.01
CA GLN A 368 20.54 -26.06 -14.23
C GLN A 368 19.58 -27.15 -14.72
N THR A 369 18.27 -27.02 -14.44
CA THR A 369 17.29 -28.07 -14.77
C THR A 369 16.29 -27.60 -15.81
N LEU A 370 15.65 -26.44 -15.62
CA LEU A 370 14.60 -25.96 -16.53
C LEU A 370 15.16 -25.44 -17.85
N ASN A 371 16.12 -24.50 -17.80
CA ASN A 371 16.64 -23.83 -18.99
C ASN A 371 17.13 -24.81 -20.08
N PRO A 372 17.85 -25.90 -19.75
CA PRO A 372 18.24 -26.91 -20.74
C PRO A 372 17.07 -27.66 -21.40
N MET A 373 15.87 -27.63 -20.80
CA MET A 373 14.66 -28.29 -21.31
C MET A 373 13.76 -27.35 -22.12
N LEU A 374 14.03 -26.04 -22.09
CA LEU A 374 13.19 -25.06 -22.78
C LEU A 374 13.54 -25.01 -24.28
N PRO A 375 12.55 -24.98 -25.19
CA PRO A 375 12.77 -24.65 -26.58
C PRO A 375 13.40 -23.26 -26.75
N SER A 376 14.23 -23.08 -27.77
CA SER A 376 14.82 -21.78 -28.12
C SER A 376 13.75 -20.70 -28.29
N GLY A 377 13.96 -19.51 -27.73
CA GLY A 377 13.02 -18.38 -27.82
C GLY A 377 11.88 -18.39 -26.79
N LEU A 378 11.66 -19.52 -26.07
CA LEU A 378 10.57 -19.61 -25.10
C LEU A 378 10.93 -18.96 -23.75
N ALA A 379 12.20 -19.01 -23.35
CA ALA A 379 12.67 -18.39 -22.11
C ALA A 379 12.55 -16.86 -22.15
N GLU A 380 12.73 -16.28 -23.35
CA GLU A 380 12.61 -14.85 -23.63
C GLU A 380 11.15 -14.41 -23.86
N SER A 381 10.22 -15.36 -23.97
CA SER A 381 8.80 -15.07 -24.14
C SER A 381 8.11 -14.79 -22.79
N ASN A 382 7.08 -13.94 -22.80
CA ASN A 382 6.21 -13.71 -21.63
C ASN A 382 5.16 -14.83 -21.42
N ASP A 383 5.32 -15.98 -22.09
CA ASP A 383 4.39 -17.12 -22.01
C ASP A 383 4.66 -18.04 -20.82
N LEU A 384 5.84 -17.94 -20.18
CA LEU A 384 6.25 -18.82 -19.09
C LEU A 384 6.04 -18.18 -17.71
N LYS A 385 5.49 -18.98 -16.81
CA LYS A 385 5.44 -18.70 -15.38
C LYS A 385 6.35 -19.68 -14.65
N TYR A 386 7.43 -19.15 -14.08
CA TYR A 386 8.36 -19.92 -13.25
C TYR A 386 7.71 -20.27 -11.89
N MET A 387 7.87 -21.52 -11.45
CA MET A 387 7.18 -22.07 -10.28
C MET A 387 8.08 -22.89 -9.34
N ALA A 388 9.41 -22.85 -9.53
CA ALA A 388 10.41 -23.65 -8.81
C ALA A 388 10.60 -23.26 -7.31
N ASN A 389 9.51 -22.90 -6.62
CA ASN A 389 9.52 -22.33 -5.27
C ASN A 389 9.00 -23.29 -4.19
N SER A 390 8.40 -24.43 -4.56
CA SER A 390 7.87 -25.38 -3.58
C SER A 390 7.68 -26.79 -4.14
N ILE A 391 7.71 -27.76 -3.22
CA ILE A 391 7.21 -29.13 -3.43
C ILE A 391 5.88 -29.23 -2.67
N LEU A 392 4.79 -29.51 -3.37
CA LEU A 392 3.45 -29.45 -2.78
C LEU A 392 3.22 -30.58 -1.77
N ILE A 393 2.86 -30.23 -0.53
CA ILE A 393 2.38 -31.19 0.48
C ILE A 393 0.86 -31.37 0.30
N THR A 394 0.10 -30.27 0.36
CA THR A 394 -1.36 -30.25 0.16
C THR A 394 -1.80 -28.87 -0.35
N PRO A 395 -2.77 -28.76 -1.29
CA PRO A 395 -3.18 -27.51 -1.95
C PRO A 395 -4.12 -26.65 -1.09
N ARG A 396 -3.92 -26.65 0.23
CA ARG A 396 -4.75 -26.00 1.25
C ARG A 396 -3.96 -25.84 2.55
N PRO A 397 -4.50 -25.13 3.57
CA PRO A 397 -3.94 -25.24 4.92
C PRO A 397 -3.88 -26.70 5.36
N ALA A 398 -2.72 -27.15 5.82
CA ALA A 398 -2.54 -28.54 6.24
C ALA A 398 -3.24 -28.79 7.59
N PRO A 399 -4.10 -29.82 7.70
CA PRO A 399 -4.61 -30.26 8.99
C PRO A 399 -3.46 -30.78 9.86
N ARG A 400 -3.65 -30.77 11.19
CA ARG A 400 -2.64 -31.25 12.16
C ARG A 400 -2.11 -32.64 11.82
N SER A 401 -2.97 -33.56 11.40
CA SER A 401 -2.59 -34.92 11.00
C SER A 401 -1.64 -35.00 9.80
N ILE A 402 -1.63 -34.01 8.91
CA ILE A 402 -0.65 -33.91 7.82
C ILE A 402 0.63 -33.24 8.31
N LEU A 403 0.52 -32.17 9.12
CA LEU A 403 1.68 -31.50 9.72
C LEU A 403 2.52 -32.45 10.57
N ASP A 404 1.89 -33.30 11.38
CA ASP A 404 2.57 -34.30 12.20
C ASP A 404 3.37 -35.30 11.36
N LYS A 405 2.85 -35.68 10.17
CA LYS A 405 3.54 -36.60 9.24
C LYS A 405 4.79 -35.98 8.61
N VAL A 406 4.80 -34.67 8.39
CA VAL A 406 5.93 -33.95 7.78
C VAL A 406 6.89 -33.34 8.82
N GLY A 407 6.63 -33.53 10.11
CA GLY A 407 7.47 -33.03 11.21
C GLY A 407 7.18 -31.58 11.63
N GLY A 408 6.04 -31.02 11.22
CA GLY A 408 5.61 -29.66 11.56
C GLY A 408 6.22 -28.56 10.68
N LEU A 409 5.70 -27.35 10.83
CA LEU A 409 6.24 -26.16 10.16
C LEU A 409 7.68 -25.90 10.61
N GLY A 410 8.54 -25.49 9.68
CA GLY A 410 9.96 -25.24 9.93
C GLY A 410 10.87 -26.47 9.79
N LYS A 411 10.31 -27.69 9.68
CA LYS A 411 11.12 -28.90 9.47
C LYS A 411 11.85 -28.81 8.13
N LYS A 412 13.17 -29.04 8.17
CA LYS A 412 14.05 -29.04 7.01
C LYS A 412 14.19 -30.43 6.40
N LEU A 413 14.09 -30.50 5.08
CA LEU A 413 14.33 -31.73 4.30
C LEU A 413 15.26 -31.44 3.11
N LYS A 414 16.15 -32.38 2.82
CA LYS A 414 17.00 -32.36 1.63
C LYS A 414 16.43 -33.23 0.53
N TRP A 415 16.50 -32.74 -0.70
CA TRP A 415 15.98 -33.41 -1.89
C TRP A 415 17.03 -33.50 -2.96
N LYS A 416 17.09 -34.62 -3.66
CA LYS A 416 17.91 -34.83 -4.85
C LYS A 416 17.03 -34.89 -6.08
N VAL A 417 17.41 -34.17 -7.13
CA VAL A 417 16.76 -34.27 -8.45
C VAL A 417 17.12 -35.60 -9.10
N THR A 418 16.13 -36.37 -9.51
CA THR A 418 16.33 -37.71 -10.11
C THR A 418 15.77 -37.86 -11.51
N GLY A 419 14.85 -36.98 -11.91
CA GLY A 419 14.28 -37.02 -13.24
C GLY A 419 13.64 -35.70 -13.63
N THR A 420 13.47 -35.49 -14.92
CA THR A 420 12.79 -34.33 -15.49
C THR A 420 11.75 -34.77 -16.51
N ALA A 421 10.73 -33.94 -16.70
CA ALA A 421 9.69 -34.22 -17.66
C ALA A 421 8.99 -32.95 -18.14
N VAL A 422 8.37 -33.06 -19.32
CA VAL A 422 7.51 -32.05 -19.90
C VAL A 422 6.15 -32.69 -20.18
N PHE A 423 5.08 -32.06 -19.72
CA PHE A 423 3.71 -32.45 -20.04
C PHE A 423 3.15 -31.50 -21.11
N GLU A 424 2.82 -32.05 -22.28
CA GLU A 424 2.15 -31.36 -23.40
C GLU A 424 2.79 -30.03 -23.82
N HIS A 425 4.11 -29.86 -23.66
CA HIS A 425 4.81 -28.58 -23.88
C HIS A 425 4.23 -27.38 -23.09
N ARG A 426 3.60 -27.66 -21.95
CA ARG A 426 2.89 -26.69 -21.13
C ARG A 426 3.26 -26.73 -19.65
N VAL A 427 3.80 -27.84 -19.14
CA VAL A 427 4.27 -27.96 -17.76
C VAL A 427 5.63 -28.65 -17.74
N TRP A 428 6.60 -28.02 -17.10
CA TRP A 428 7.95 -28.56 -16.89
C TRP A 428 8.10 -28.91 -15.41
N ALA A 429 8.60 -30.10 -15.11
CA ALA A 429 8.70 -30.59 -13.75
C ALA A 429 9.96 -31.42 -13.51
N ALA A 430 10.40 -31.47 -12.26
CA ALA A 430 11.48 -32.34 -11.80
C ALA A 430 10.99 -33.27 -10.69
N ARG A 431 11.34 -34.56 -10.81
CA ARG A 431 11.08 -35.60 -9.81
C ARG A 431 12.22 -35.64 -8.81
N LEU A 432 11.84 -35.80 -7.55
CA LEU A 432 12.75 -35.72 -6.42
C LEU A 432 12.80 -37.03 -5.63
N THR A 433 13.85 -37.17 -4.84
CA THR A 433 13.93 -38.20 -3.78
C THR A 433 14.51 -37.55 -2.53
N PRO A 434 14.03 -37.91 -1.32
CA PRO A 434 14.61 -37.38 -0.09
C PRO A 434 16.05 -37.83 0.11
N VAL A 435 16.83 -37.05 0.85
CA VAL A 435 18.21 -37.36 1.25
C VAL A 435 18.34 -37.25 2.77
N PRO A 436 18.61 -38.35 3.49
CA PRO A 436 18.77 -39.72 3.00
C PRO A 436 17.47 -40.31 2.42
N ALA A 437 17.56 -41.35 1.61
CA ALA A 437 16.39 -42.00 0.99
C ALA A 437 15.39 -42.58 2.01
N THR A 438 15.82 -42.75 3.26
CA THR A 438 15.02 -43.21 4.40
C THR A 438 14.27 -42.08 5.11
N GLU A 439 14.54 -40.81 4.80
CA GLU A 439 13.86 -39.68 5.44
C GLU A 439 12.36 -39.75 5.10
N LYS A 440 11.53 -39.70 6.14
CA LYS A 440 10.08 -39.72 6.00
C LYS A 440 9.61 -38.39 5.42
N TYR A 441 8.73 -38.47 4.44
CA TYR A 441 8.06 -37.32 3.86
C TYR A 441 6.60 -37.66 3.56
N TYR A 442 5.80 -36.63 3.33
CA TYR A 442 4.45 -36.77 2.81
C TYR A 442 4.18 -35.73 1.73
N THR A 443 3.50 -36.17 0.67
CA THR A 443 2.94 -35.35 -0.41
C THR A 443 1.60 -35.97 -0.82
N GLU A 444 0.61 -35.16 -1.17
CA GLU A 444 -0.64 -35.69 -1.77
C GLU A 444 -0.40 -36.29 -3.16
N ASN A 445 0.65 -35.86 -3.86
CA ASN A 445 1.10 -36.50 -5.10
C ASN A 445 1.83 -37.83 -4.79
N PRO A 446 1.66 -38.88 -5.62
CA PRO A 446 2.33 -40.18 -5.42
C PRO A 446 3.86 -40.09 -5.42
N GLN A 447 4.42 -39.13 -6.14
CA GLN A 447 5.85 -38.86 -6.19
C GLN A 447 6.10 -37.39 -5.84
N PRO A 448 7.18 -37.07 -5.10
CA PRO A 448 7.54 -35.70 -4.80
C PRO A 448 8.08 -35.04 -6.06
N VAL A 449 7.42 -33.97 -6.47
CA VAL A 449 7.68 -33.25 -7.72
C VAL A 449 7.74 -31.77 -7.42
N VAL A 450 8.72 -31.09 -8.01
CA VAL A 450 8.74 -29.63 -8.14
C VAL A 450 8.27 -29.25 -9.53
N VAL A 451 7.27 -28.36 -9.61
CA VAL A 451 6.86 -27.75 -10.88
C VAL A 451 7.84 -26.62 -11.18
N LEU A 452 8.61 -26.74 -12.25
CA LEU A 452 9.66 -25.78 -12.59
C LEU A 452 9.08 -24.55 -13.30
N ALA A 453 8.20 -24.79 -14.28
CA ALA A 453 7.47 -23.75 -14.98
C ALA A 453 6.16 -24.27 -15.57
N VAL A 454 5.23 -23.36 -15.80
CA VAL A 454 4.00 -23.59 -16.54
C VAL A 454 3.84 -22.55 -17.64
N ARG A 455 3.29 -22.94 -18.78
CA ARG A 455 2.91 -22.00 -19.85
C ARG A 455 1.60 -21.29 -19.47
N LYS A 456 1.38 -20.08 -19.97
CA LYS A 456 0.11 -19.34 -19.80
C LYS A 456 -1.09 -20.23 -20.16
N GLY A 457 -2.08 -20.26 -19.27
CA GLY A 457 -3.28 -21.10 -19.39
C GLY A 457 -3.13 -22.55 -18.92
N ALA A 458 -1.93 -23.03 -18.63
CA ALA A 458 -1.71 -24.36 -18.04
C ALA A 458 -1.84 -24.32 -16.52
N ARG A 459 -2.10 -25.48 -15.89
CA ARG A 459 -2.27 -25.58 -14.44
C ARG A 459 -1.16 -26.45 -13.82
N PRO A 460 -0.61 -26.06 -12.65
CA PRO A 460 0.44 -26.84 -11.98
C PRO A 460 0.02 -28.28 -11.64
N ILE A 461 -1.28 -28.50 -11.39
CA ILE A 461 -1.85 -29.81 -11.10
C ILE A 461 -1.66 -30.82 -12.25
N ASP A 462 -1.46 -30.35 -13.48
CA ASP A 462 -1.23 -31.22 -14.63
C ASP A 462 0.13 -31.94 -14.54
N ALA A 463 1.06 -31.51 -13.66
CA ALA A 463 2.28 -32.25 -13.37
C ALA A 463 2.01 -33.66 -12.80
N GLY A 464 0.86 -33.86 -12.12
CA GLY A 464 0.45 -35.18 -11.64
C GLY A 464 0.09 -36.18 -12.75
N LYS A 465 -0.05 -35.71 -14.00
CA LYS A 465 -0.33 -36.55 -15.18
C LYS A 465 0.93 -37.03 -15.90
N ILE A 466 2.11 -36.61 -15.45
CA ILE A 466 3.38 -36.99 -16.05
C ILE A 466 3.66 -38.48 -15.79
N GLN A 467 3.76 -39.25 -16.86
CA GLN A 467 4.16 -40.66 -16.82
C GLN A 467 5.60 -40.86 -17.32
N ASN A 468 6.02 -40.06 -18.32
CA ASN A 468 7.31 -40.20 -18.98
C ASN A 468 8.38 -39.32 -18.33
N TRP A 469 9.12 -39.89 -17.39
CA TRP A 469 10.23 -39.23 -16.69
C TRP A 469 11.58 -39.58 -17.31
N HIS A 470 12.35 -38.56 -17.69
CA HIS A 470 13.73 -38.72 -18.17
C HIS A 470 14.67 -38.72 -16.96
N PRO A 471 15.50 -39.76 -16.76
CA PRO A 471 16.47 -39.78 -15.66
C PRO A 471 17.48 -38.64 -15.76
N VAL A 472 17.84 -38.05 -14.62
CA VAL A 472 18.96 -37.10 -14.53
C VAL A 472 20.23 -37.86 -14.17
N SER A 473 21.29 -37.65 -14.94
CA SER A 473 22.60 -38.29 -14.72
C SER A 473 23.23 -37.82 -13.41
N ALA A 474 24.10 -38.65 -12.82
CA ALA A 474 24.64 -38.39 -11.48
C ALA A 474 25.43 -37.08 -11.37
N ASP A 475 26.09 -36.66 -12.45
CA ASP A 475 26.82 -35.39 -12.61
C ASP A 475 25.91 -34.15 -12.61
N LYS A 476 24.64 -34.31 -13.04
CA LYS A 476 23.64 -33.23 -13.10
C LYS A 476 22.66 -33.25 -11.93
N ALA A 477 22.64 -34.34 -11.17
CA ALA A 477 21.76 -34.52 -10.04
C ALA A 477 22.31 -33.79 -8.80
N PHE A 478 21.81 -32.58 -8.54
CA PHE A 478 22.17 -31.83 -7.33
C PHE A 478 21.15 -31.99 -6.21
N THR A 479 21.59 -31.68 -4.99
CA THR A 479 20.77 -31.67 -3.78
C THR A 479 20.52 -30.23 -3.32
N PHE A 480 19.32 -29.99 -2.81
CA PHE A 480 18.91 -28.73 -2.21
C PHE A 480 18.11 -28.97 -0.93
N GLU A 481 18.02 -27.95 -0.07
CA GLU A 481 17.25 -27.99 1.16
C GLU A 481 15.92 -27.26 0.98
N THR A 482 14.91 -27.72 1.71
CA THR A 482 13.58 -27.12 1.77
C THR A 482 13.12 -27.02 3.20
N VAL A 483 12.15 -26.15 3.45
CA VAL A 483 11.52 -25.96 4.75
C VAL A 483 10.03 -26.19 4.64
N VAL A 484 9.44 -27.03 5.49
CA VAL A 484 7.98 -27.16 5.57
C VAL A 484 7.37 -25.81 5.95
N GLY A 485 6.50 -25.28 5.10
CA GLY A 485 5.89 -23.97 5.31
C GLY A 485 4.60 -23.77 4.50
N GLU A 486 4.00 -22.61 4.71
CA GLU A 486 2.74 -22.22 4.05
C GLU A 486 3.02 -21.07 3.08
N LYS A 487 2.54 -21.20 1.84
CA LYS A 487 2.45 -20.06 0.93
C LYS A 487 1.15 -19.34 1.25
N MET A 488 1.27 -18.12 1.78
CA MET A 488 0.14 -17.30 2.19
C MET A 488 0.29 -15.85 1.74
N VAL A 489 -0.80 -15.11 1.84
CA VAL A 489 -0.84 -13.64 1.79
C VAL A 489 -1.63 -13.12 2.97
N LEU A 490 -1.33 -11.92 3.41
CA LEU A 490 -2.05 -11.19 4.42
C LEU A 490 -3.16 -10.34 3.80
N ARG A 491 -4.20 -10.08 4.60
CA ARG A 491 -5.34 -9.23 4.26
C ARG A 491 -5.65 -8.32 5.44
N VAL A 492 -6.11 -7.11 5.15
CA VAL A 492 -6.74 -6.24 6.16
C VAL A 492 -8.24 -6.26 5.89
N GLU A 493 -9.02 -6.65 6.90
CA GLU A 493 -10.49 -6.75 6.81
C GLU A 493 -11.14 -6.28 8.12
N GLU A 494 -12.42 -5.93 8.06
CA GLU A 494 -13.22 -5.70 9.27
C GLU A 494 -13.32 -6.98 10.10
N GLN A 495 -13.18 -6.82 11.41
CA GLN A 495 -13.28 -7.90 12.38
C GLN A 495 -14.72 -8.43 12.40
N ASN A 496 -14.90 -9.70 12.06
CA ASN A 496 -16.15 -10.41 12.20
C ASN A 496 -16.10 -11.29 13.46
N PRO A 497 -16.87 -10.99 14.53
CA PRO A 497 -16.86 -11.76 15.77
C PRO A 497 -17.31 -13.22 15.61
N HIS A 498 -18.02 -13.53 14.52
CA HIS A 498 -18.59 -14.87 14.28
C HIS A 498 -17.72 -15.76 13.38
N GLU A 499 -16.59 -15.25 12.87
CA GLU A 499 -15.70 -15.98 11.97
C GLU A 499 -14.55 -16.64 12.74
N GLY A 500 -14.44 -17.97 12.64
CA GLY A 500 -13.37 -18.72 13.32
C GLY A 500 -11.99 -18.59 12.65
N GLU A 501 -10.92 -18.92 13.38
CA GLU A 501 -9.53 -18.92 12.87
C GLU A 501 -9.30 -19.81 11.64
N TRP A 502 -10.12 -20.85 11.47
CA TRP A 502 -10.06 -21.74 10.32
C TRP A 502 -10.75 -21.13 9.10
N GLU A 503 -11.89 -20.48 9.29
CA GLU A 503 -12.66 -19.85 8.21
C GLU A 503 -11.90 -18.66 7.62
N SER A 504 -11.19 -17.92 8.48
CA SER A 504 -10.38 -16.76 8.08
C SER A 504 -9.18 -17.10 7.19
N GLN A 505 -8.78 -18.39 7.14
CA GLN A 505 -7.69 -18.87 6.28
C GLN A 505 -8.08 -18.93 4.80
N PHE A 506 -9.38 -18.84 4.49
CA PHE A 506 -9.90 -18.85 3.13
C PHE A 506 -10.33 -17.43 2.73
N LEU A 507 -10.21 -17.10 1.43
CA LEU A 507 -10.82 -15.90 0.88
C LEU A 507 -12.33 -15.99 1.13
N ASN A 508 -12.91 -14.93 1.70
CA ASN A 508 -14.32 -14.88 2.06
C ASN A 508 -15.16 -15.35 0.86
N LYS A 509 -15.79 -16.52 1.01
CA LYS A 509 -16.83 -17.00 0.10
C LYS A 509 -18.04 -16.13 0.35
N ASN A 510 -18.02 -14.88 -0.09
CA ASN A 510 -19.25 -14.12 -0.15
C ASN A 510 -20.19 -14.91 -1.04
N HIS A 511 -21.22 -15.45 -0.37
CA HIS A 511 -22.40 -16.03 -0.97
C HIS A 511 -22.72 -15.24 -2.23
N LYS A 512 -22.64 -15.89 -3.38
CA LYS A 512 -23.31 -15.40 -4.58
C LYS A 512 -24.69 -15.01 -4.11
N ARG A 513 -24.98 -13.70 -4.05
CA ARG A 513 -26.34 -13.22 -3.82
C ARG A 513 -27.16 -13.99 -4.84
N ARG A 514 -27.97 -14.92 -4.35
CA ARG A 514 -28.97 -15.60 -5.14
C ARG A 514 -29.79 -14.45 -5.71
N HIS A 515 -29.63 -14.17 -7.00
CA HIS A 515 -30.55 -13.30 -7.71
C HIS A 515 -31.93 -13.80 -7.30
N GLN A 516 -32.64 -13.00 -6.53
CA GLN A 516 -34.04 -13.22 -6.28
C GLN A 516 -34.65 -13.09 -7.67
N GLN A 517 -35.00 -14.24 -8.26
CA GLN A 517 -35.75 -14.27 -9.50
C GLN A 517 -37.00 -13.44 -9.23
N ASP A 518 -37.14 -12.40 -10.05
CA ASP A 518 -38.38 -11.64 -10.20
C ASP A 518 -39.53 -12.64 -10.28
N ARG A 519 -40.36 -12.63 -9.24
CA ARG A 519 -41.65 -13.28 -9.25
C ARG A 519 -42.64 -12.18 -9.59
N ASP A 520 -42.79 -11.97 -10.89
CA ASP A 520 -43.96 -11.30 -11.43
C ASP A 520 -45.19 -12.13 -11.08
N GLU A 521 -46.08 -11.58 -10.26
CA GLU A 521 -47.48 -12.01 -10.23
C GLU A 521 -48.35 -10.79 -9.97
N ASP A 522 -49.04 -10.40 -11.05
CA ASP A 522 -50.17 -9.48 -11.14
C ASP A 522 -51.16 -9.61 -9.98
N THR A 523 -51.65 -8.50 -9.41
CA THR A 523 -53.06 -8.10 -9.61
C THR A 523 -53.31 -6.66 -9.15
N SER A 524 -53.90 -5.89 -10.06
CA SER A 524 -54.48 -4.55 -9.96
C SER A 524 -55.75 -4.46 -9.10
N TYR A 525 -55.95 -3.30 -8.43
CA TYR A 525 -57.15 -2.43 -8.41
C TYR A 525 -57.57 -1.84 -7.04
N HIS A 526 -57.70 -0.50 -7.04
CA HIS A 526 -58.58 0.45 -6.32
C HIS A 526 -59.01 0.25 -4.86
N GLY A 527 -58.96 1.38 -4.10
CA GLY A 527 -60.08 1.76 -3.22
C GLY A 527 -59.73 2.42 -1.87
N GLN A 528 -59.70 3.75 -1.89
CA GLN A 528 -60.19 4.73 -0.90
C GLN A 528 -60.49 4.38 0.59
N GLU A 529 -60.21 5.39 1.43
CA GLU A 529 -60.79 5.71 2.75
C GLU A 529 -60.48 4.74 3.91
N GLY A 530 -60.23 5.14 5.14
CA GLY A 530 -60.35 6.41 5.84
C GLY A 530 -60.41 6.08 7.33
N SER A 531 -59.62 6.79 8.13
CA SER A 531 -59.86 7.14 9.55
C SER A 531 -60.05 6.05 10.64
N SER A 532 -59.24 6.24 11.69
CA SER A 532 -59.64 6.28 13.11
C SER A 532 -59.53 5.02 13.98
N SER A 533 -58.61 5.15 14.94
CA SER A 533 -58.74 4.85 16.38
C SER A 533 -58.93 3.40 16.87
N GLY A 534 -58.11 3.04 17.86
CA GLY A 534 -58.57 2.18 18.97
C GLY A 534 -57.63 1.03 19.35
N ARG A 535 -56.85 1.23 20.40
CA ARG A 535 -56.12 0.24 21.20
C ARG A 535 -57.05 -0.90 21.76
N PRO A 536 -56.55 -1.82 22.63
CA PRO A 536 -55.84 -3.07 22.34
C PRO A 536 -56.54 -4.29 23.00
N ALA A 537 -56.15 -5.55 22.73
CA ALA A 537 -56.29 -6.62 23.74
C ALA A 537 -55.59 -7.94 23.34
N THR A 538 -54.74 -8.34 24.27
CA THR A 538 -54.25 -9.66 24.65
C THR A 538 -55.31 -10.78 24.62
N TYR A 539 -54.97 -11.96 24.05
CA TYR A 539 -55.35 -13.27 24.61
C TYR A 539 -54.55 -14.43 23.96
N ASN A 540 -53.70 -15.09 24.74
CA ASN A 540 -53.28 -16.50 24.57
C ASN A 540 -54.51 -17.39 24.89
N PRO A 541 -54.69 -18.65 24.42
CA PRO A 541 -53.67 -19.71 24.61
C PRO A 541 -53.73 -20.97 23.70
N ARG A 542 -52.65 -21.78 23.82
CA ARG A 542 -52.58 -23.27 23.88
C ARG A 542 -53.47 -24.14 22.97
N HIS A 543 -52.82 -25.01 22.19
CA HIS A 543 -52.73 -26.48 22.39
C HIS A 543 -51.92 -27.09 21.22
N GLY A 544 -50.89 -27.91 21.47
CA GLY A 544 -50.96 -29.39 21.53
C GLY A 544 -50.87 -29.97 20.11
N GLY A 545 -49.99 -30.88 19.70
CA GLY A 545 -49.09 -31.84 20.33
C GLY A 545 -48.95 -33.04 19.36
N ARG A 546 -47.90 -33.86 19.52
CA ARG A 546 -47.71 -35.25 19.02
C ARG A 546 -47.22 -35.42 17.56
N HIS A 547 -45.98 -35.96 17.40
CA HIS A 547 -45.62 -37.37 17.05
C HIS A 547 -45.76 -37.63 15.54
N HIS A 548 -44.94 -38.42 14.82
CA HIS A 548 -43.94 -39.45 15.12
C HIS A 548 -43.03 -39.64 13.88
N ASP A 549 -41.90 -40.30 14.12
CA ASP A 549 -40.97 -41.04 13.24
C ASP A 549 -41.37 -41.44 11.81
N ASP A 550 -40.38 -41.44 10.89
CA ASP A 550 -39.75 -42.66 10.35
C ASP A 550 -38.84 -42.35 9.14
N GLY A 551 -37.60 -42.89 9.14
CA GLY A 551 -36.75 -42.98 7.93
C GLY A 551 -37.07 -44.23 7.11
N PRO A 552 -36.10 -44.87 6.42
CA PRO A 552 -35.14 -44.41 5.41
C PRO A 552 -35.26 -45.24 4.10
N ARG A 553 -34.59 -44.86 2.98
CA ARG A 553 -34.06 -45.71 1.85
C ARG A 553 -33.72 -44.82 0.65
N ARG A 554 -32.48 -44.72 0.14
CA ARG A 554 -31.63 -45.65 -0.64
C ARG A 554 -32.05 -45.82 -2.11
N GLY A 555 -31.26 -45.19 -3.00
CA GLY A 555 -30.81 -45.78 -4.28
C GLY A 555 -31.51 -45.34 -5.55
N GLY A 556 -30.74 -45.18 -6.63
CA GLY A 556 -31.25 -45.32 -8.00
C GLY A 556 -30.67 -44.37 -9.04
N SER A 557 -29.69 -44.88 -9.78
CA SER A 557 -29.10 -44.25 -10.97
C SER A 557 -29.93 -44.54 -12.24
N TYR A 558 -29.65 -43.77 -13.29
CA TYR A 558 -29.83 -44.02 -14.74
C TYR A 558 -31.10 -43.59 -15.51
N ARG A 559 -30.76 -43.12 -16.73
CA ARG A 559 -31.53 -42.82 -17.96
C ARG A 559 -32.11 -41.40 -18.02
N GLY A 560 -31.86 -40.60 -19.04
CA GLY A 560 -31.32 -40.85 -20.36
C GLY A 560 -32.17 -40.09 -21.40
N ARG A 561 -31.55 -39.73 -22.53
CA ARG A 561 -32.13 -39.12 -23.75
C ARG A 561 -32.59 -37.66 -23.57
N GLY A 562 -32.30 -36.74 -24.47
CA GLY A 562 -31.81 -36.84 -25.84
C GLY A 562 -32.63 -35.90 -26.74
N ARG A 563 -32.00 -35.45 -27.83
CA ARG A 563 -32.55 -34.66 -28.95
C ARG A 563 -32.80 -33.18 -28.61
N GLY A 564 -32.36 -32.22 -29.42
CA GLY A 564 -31.85 -32.26 -30.78
C GLY A 564 -32.50 -31.13 -31.59
N SER A 565 -31.75 -30.59 -32.55
CA SER A 565 -32.21 -29.68 -33.61
C SER A 565 -32.60 -28.27 -33.11
N GLY A 566 -32.14 -27.16 -33.67
CA GLY A 566 -31.74 -26.86 -35.04
C GLY A 566 -32.06 -25.37 -35.29
N PRO A 567 -31.62 -24.79 -36.41
CA PRO A 567 -31.04 -23.43 -36.44
C PRO A 567 -31.90 -22.39 -37.19
N ARG A 568 -31.34 -21.17 -37.30
CA ARG A 568 -31.75 -19.97 -38.09
C ARG A 568 -32.56 -18.96 -37.27
N GLY A 569 -32.33 -17.65 -37.33
CA GLY A 569 -31.41 -16.85 -38.13
C GLY A 569 -31.83 -15.36 -38.07
N ARG A 570 -30.97 -14.53 -38.68
CA ARG A 570 -31.23 -13.17 -39.21
C ARG A 570 -31.48 -12.00 -38.23
N GLY A 571 -30.71 -10.94 -38.44
CA GLY A 571 -31.30 -9.63 -38.71
C GLY A 571 -30.80 -8.46 -37.84
N HIS A 572 -29.72 -7.81 -38.30
CA HIS A 572 -29.36 -6.39 -38.12
C HIS A 572 -30.54 -5.40 -38.29
N PRO A 573 -30.37 -4.05 -38.22
CA PRO A 573 -29.58 -3.16 -37.33
C PRO A 573 -30.34 -1.86 -36.92
N ASN A 574 -29.65 -0.98 -36.18
CA ASN A 574 -29.70 0.49 -36.24
C ASN A 574 -30.79 1.33 -35.53
N ARG A 575 -30.31 2.54 -35.15
CA ARG A 575 -30.94 3.77 -34.64
C ARG A 575 -31.27 3.75 -33.14
N GLY A 576 -30.82 4.68 -32.32
CA GLY A 576 -30.37 6.05 -32.55
C GLY A 576 -31.23 7.00 -31.71
N GLY A 577 -30.61 7.97 -31.04
CA GLY A 577 -31.30 9.20 -30.63
C GLY A 577 -31.67 9.34 -29.14
N GLN A 578 -30.83 10.11 -28.45
CA GLN A 578 -31.18 11.35 -27.74
C GLN A 578 -32.15 11.35 -26.53
N ARG A 579 -31.56 11.87 -25.43
CA ARG A 579 -32.06 12.93 -24.54
C ARG A 579 -33.33 12.66 -23.72
N GLY A 580 -33.15 12.72 -22.38
CA GLY A 580 -34.14 13.38 -21.53
C GLY A 580 -34.09 13.04 -20.05
N ARG A 581 -33.65 14.02 -19.24
CA ARG A 581 -34.15 14.41 -17.89
C ARG A 581 -34.05 13.33 -16.79
N GLY A 582 -33.35 13.54 -15.68
CA GLY A 582 -33.37 14.73 -14.84
C GLY A 582 -34.35 14.57 -13.68
N ARG A 583 -33.93 13.86 -12.62
CA ARG A 583 -34.35 13.94 -11.20
C ARG A 583 -33.14 13.41 -10.41
N GLY A 584 -32.56 14.02 -9.38
CA GLY A 584 -33.07 15.01 -8.45
C GLY A 584 -32.72 14.51 -7.04
N ARG A 585 -31.51 14.90 -6.57
CA ARG A 585 -31.02 15.00 -5.18
C ARG A 585 -31.12 13.79 -4.23
N ASP A 586 -29.95 13.37 -3.75
CA ASP A 586 -29.70 13.40 -2.30
C ASP A 586 -28.33 14.01 -2.01
N ALA A 587 -28.29 14.83 -0.95
CA ALA A 587 -27.19 15.68 -0.57
C ALA A 587 -25.96 14.86 -0.15
N GLY A 588 -24.87 15.00 -0.90
CA GLY A 588 -23.58 14.40 -0.57
C GLY A 588 -22.95 15.03 0.68
N PRO A 589 -22.08 14.30 1.39
CA PRO A 589 -21.34 14.82 2.55
C PRO A 589 -20.34 15.91 2.11
N PRO A 590 -19.88 16.77 3.03
CA PRO A 590 -19.04 17.93 2.68
C PRO A 590 -17.66 17.51 2.13
N GLN A 591 -17.13 18.37 1.25
CA GLN A 591 -15.90 18.22 0.46
C GLN A 591 -14.82 17.36 1.15
N GLY A 592 -14.68 16.13 0.67
CA GLY A 592 -13.70 15.15 1.11
C GLY A 592 -12.35 15.34 0.41
N TYR A 593 -11.29 15.23 1.20
CA TYR A 593 -9.90 15.16 0.75
C TYR A 593 -9.69 13.96 -0.18
N ARG A 594 -9.07 14.16 -1.34
CA ARG A 594 -8.65 13.13 -2.30
C ARG A 594 -7.12 13.06 -2.35
N SER A 595 -6.57 11.85 -2.25
CA SER A 595 -5.20 11.60 -1.77
C SER A 595 -4.10 11.82 -2.82
N LEU A 596 -2.85 11.62 -2.38
CA LEU A 596 -1.64 11.38 -3.18
C LEU A 596 -1.78 10.28 -4.26
N ASP A 597 -2.88 9.53 -4.25
CA ASP A 597 -3.12 8.32 -5.04
C ASP A 597 -4.31 8.47 -5.99
N ASP A 598 -4.57 9.66 -6.55
CA ASP A 598 -5.56 9.81 -7.61
C ASP A 598 -5.09 9.02 -8.86
N HIS A 599 -5.42 7.73 -8.74
CA HIS A 599 -5.31 6.58 -9.60
C HIS A 599 -3.90 6.01 -9.83
N THR A 600 -3.31 5.42 -8.80
CA THR A 600 -2.59 4.12 -8.98
C THR A 600 -3.61 3.02 -9.28
N GLY A 601 -4.31 3.18 -10.41
CA GLY A 601 -4.74 2.02 -11.16
C GLY A 601 -3.46 1.35 -11.58
N TYR A 602 -3.11 0.26 -10.92
CA TYR A 602 -2.16 -0.70 -11.47
C TYR A 602 -2.79 -1.18 -12.78
N ASP A 603 -2.55 -0.46 -13.87
CA ASP A 603 -2.74 -0.93 -15.23
C ASP A 603 -1.60 -1.94 -15.50
N GLY A 604 -1.66 -3.06 -14.79
CA GLY A 604 -1.09 -4.30 -15.31
C GLY A 604 -1.73 -4.58 -16.67
N PRO A 605 -1.01 -5.20 -17.60
CA PRO A 605 -1.55 -5.51 -18.91
C PRO A 605 -2.81 -6.35 -18.73
N TYR A 606 -3.96 -5.80 -19.13
CA TYR A 606 -5.28 -6.45 -19.26
C TYR A 606 -5.26 -7.94 -18.89
N GLU A 607 -5.46 -8.27 -17.60
CA GLU A 607 -5.86 -9.61 -17.20
C GLU A 607 -7.35 -9.61 -16.86
N GLU A 608 -8.08 -10.41 -17.64
CA GLU A 608 -9.47 -10.76 -17.44
C GLU A 608 -9.76 -11.21 -16.00
N LYS A 609 -11.00 -10.94 -15.59
CA LYS A 609 -11.68 -11.43 -14.38
C LYS A 609 -11.07 -12.71 -13.77
N PRO A 610 -10.88 -12.77 -12.44
CA PRO A 610 -10.28 -13.91 -11.79
C PRO A 610 -11.21 -15.14 -11.87
N GLY A 611 -10.85 -16.08 -12.75
CA GLY A 611 -11.19 -17.48 -12.60
C GLY A 611 -10.39 -18.09 -11.43
N PRO A 612 -10.79 -19.26 -10.90
CA PRO A 612 -10.15 -19.87 -9.75
C PRO A 612 -8.80 -20.47 -10.17
N GLY A 613 -7.74 -19.67 -10.12
CA GLY A 613 -6.41 -20.06 -10.56
C GLY A 613 -5.33 -19.30 -9.79
N ASN A 614 -5.00 -19.79 -8.59
CA ASN A 614 -3.93 -19.24 -7.77
C ASN A 614 -2.58 -19.33 -8.47
N GLY A 615 -1.96 -18.17 -8.66
CA GLY A 615 -0.51 -18.09 -8.76
C GLY A 615 -0.07 -16.67 -8.47
N GLY A 616 0.07 -16.36 -7.17
CA GLY A 616 0.70 -15.11 -6.73
C GLY A 616 2.23 -15.15 -6.94
N PRO A 617 2.89 -13.98 -6.85
CA PRO A 617 4.32 -13.83 -7.08
C PRO A 617 5.17 -14.63 -6.08
N VAL A 618 6.40 -14.97 -6.52
CA VAL A 618 7.42 -15.73 -5.78
C VAL A 618 7.84 -14.92 -4.54
N MET A 619 7.82 -15.53 -3.34
CA MET A 619 8.30 -14.88 -2.11
C MET A 619 9.81 -14.99 -1.99
N ASN A 620 10.43 -14.02 -1.33
CA ASN A 620 11.72 -14.21 -0.67
C ASN A 620 11.53 -15.04 0.62
N TYR A 621 12.21 -16.18 0.70
CA TYR A 621 12.40 -16.97 1.93
C TYR A 621 13.88 -17.11 2.23
#